data_AF-A0A916EQD9-F1
#
_entry.id   AF-A0A916EQD9-F1
#
_cell.length_a   1.000
_cell.length_b   1.000
_cell.length_c   1.000
_cell.angle_alpha   90.00
_cell.angle_beta   90.00
_cell.angle_gamma   90.00
#
_symmetry.space_group_name_H-M   'P 1'
#
loop_
_entity.id
_entity.type
_entity.pdbx_description
1 polymer ?
#
loop_
_entity_poly.entity_id
_entity_poly.type
_entity_poly.pdbx_seq_one_letter_code
_entity_poly.pdbx_strand_id
1 'polypeptide(L)'
;MASKNVNAAANTDPAYLPVVRLIILRALLRCNGVAAFVDYDDYSDGRVARVLGCTQAANRSFCKRSALRTLQRKLAGLERDGVALPTDTVIAHNIRLLGDRLGLQAADRDILHLAVVGAAWPEIDLGLDLSGNLTHGGVCQLLGDCLGHPIEDIRAALDDRAPLARSAILVIDRSRSYSFSSKLEMMEGLSEELMLQRDELLDLFGSSVLRSPPPNLQLDDYAHLSEDVAILRQYLQTACSQRQHGVNVLIYGRPGTGKTELVRAMVHAMGRQLMESNSPTSTVIAPRSTPLQHLT
;
A
#
# COMPACT_ATOMS: atom_id res chain seq x y z
N MET A 1 -5.74 -23.63 -10.85
CA MET A 1 -7.16 -23.35 -10.56
C MET A 1 -7.40 -21.89 -10.87
N ALA A 2 -8.12 -21.66 -11.95
CA ALA A 2 -8.39 -20.35 -12.53
C ALA A 2 -9.73 -19.82 -12.00
N SER A 3 -9.72 -18.61 -11.44
CA SER A 3 -10.82 -17.62 -11.44
C SER A 3 -10.57 -16.60 -10.32
N LYS A 4 -9.96 -15.45 -10.65
CA LYS A 4 -10.04 -14.23 -9.80
C LYS A 4 -9.81 -12.90 -10.57
N ASN A 5 -9.84 -12.90 -11.91
CA ASN A 5 -9.60 -11.69 -12.72
C ASN A 5 -10.86 -11.08 -13.38
N VAL A 6 -12.05 -11.35 -12.84
CA VAL A 6 -13.30 -10.81 -13.40
C VAL A 6 -13.99 -9.97 -12.32
N ASN A 7 -13.59 -8.70 -12.16
CA ASN A 7 -14.45 -7.54 -11.80
C ASN A 7 -13.77 -6.29 -11.20
N ALA A 8 -12.44 -6.18 -11.10
CA ALA A 8 -11.84 -4.93 -10.59
C ALA A 8 -12.15 -3.70 -11.47
N ALA A 9 -12.23 -3.88 -12.80
CA ALA A 9 -12.50 -2.81 -13.76
C ALA A 9 -13.97 -2.32 -13.80
N ALA A 10 -14.91 -3.05 -13.21
CA ALA A 10 -16.34 -2.69 -13.24
C ALA A 10 -16.78 -1.81 -12.06
N ASN A 11 -15.90 -1.62 -11.07
CA ASN A 11 -16.24 -0.99 -9.78
C ASN A 11 -15.46 0.31 -9.51
N THR A 12 -14.80 0.88 -10.52
CA THR A 12 -13.95 2.04 -10.32
C THR A 12 -14.69 3.34 -10.59
N ASP A 13 -14.73 4.21 -9.58
CA ASP A 13 -15.40 5.50 -9.61
C ASP A 13 -14.88 6.36 -10.79
N PRO A 14 -15.75 6.86 -11.68
CA PRO A 14 -15.36 7.71 -12.81
C PRO A 14 -14.62 8.98 -12.38
N ALA A 15 -14.72 9.39 -11.12
CA ALA A 15 -13.96 10.49 -10.53
C ALA A 15 -12.42 10.31 -10.65
N TYR A 16 -11.92 9.07 -10.79
CA TYR A 16 -10.49 8.80 -10.93
C TYR A 16 -9.94 9.00 -12.35
N LEU A 17 -10.78 9.00 -13.39
CA LEU A 17 -10.28 9.08 -14.77
C LEU A 17 -9.44 10.34 -15.05
N PRO A 18 -9.82 11.56 -14.61
CA PRO A 18 -8.97 12.75 -14.75
C PRO A 18 -7.62 12.60 -14.05
N VAL A 19 -7.59 11.93 -12.90
CA VAL A 19 -6.40 11.74 -12.06
C VAL A 19 -5.45 10.73 -12.70
N VAL A 20 -6.00 9.60 -13.19
CA VAL A 20 -5.26 8.60 -13.97
C VAL A 20 -4.57 9.28 -15.15
N ARG A 21 -5.29 10.12 -15.90
CA ARG A 21 -4.71 10.90 -17.02
C ARG A 21 -3.63 11.85 -16.55
N LEU A 22 -3.85 12.57 -15.46
CA LEU A 22 -2.88 13.52 -14.90
C LEU A 22 -1.56 12.83 -14.54
N ILE A 23 -1.64 11.72 -13.81
CA ILE A 23 -0.47 10.96 -13.34
C ILE A 23 0.33 10.42 -14.52
N ILE A 24 -0.33 9.77 -15.47
CA ILE A 24 0.32 9.25 -16.67
C ILE A 24 0.97 10.39 -17.46
N LEU A 25 0.29 11.52 -17.67
CA LEU A 25 0.85 12.66 -18.40
C LEU A 25 2.06 13.28 -17.68
N ARG A 26 2.04 13.36 -16.35
CA ARG A 26 3.19 13.81 -15.54
C ARG A 26 4.37 12.87 -15.71
N ALA A 27 4.18 11.56 -15.60
CA ALA A 27 5.24 10.57 -15.82
C ALA A 27 5.84 10.65 -17.22
N LEU A 28 4.98 10.74 -18.25
CA LEU A 28 5.43 10.88 -19.63
C LEU A 28 6.25 12.16 -19.84
N LEU A 29 5.74 13.32 -19.41
CA LEU A 29 6.30 14.63 -19.75
C LEU A 29 7.40 15.11 -18.80
N ARG A 30 7.40 14.69 -17.54
CA ARG A 30 8.37 15.11 -16.52
C ARG A 30 9.42 14.03 -16.21
N CYS A 31 9.06 12.77 -16.39
CA CYS A 31 9.89 11.63 -15.99
C CYS A 31 10.35 10.80 -17.20
N ASN A 32 10.64 11.48 -18.31
CA ASN A 32 11.25 10.93 -19.53
C ASN A 32 10.45 9.82 -20.26
N GLY A 33 9.16 9.62 -19.95
CA GLY A 33 8.36 8.57 -20.60
C GLY A 33 7.94 8.86 -22.04
N VAL A 34 7.97 10.13 -22.48
CA VAL A 34 7.60 10.51 -23.87
C VAL A 34 8.40 9.74 -24.92
N ALA A 35 9.69 9.50 -24.69
CA ALA A 35 10.54 8.85 -25.67
C ALA A 35 10.14 7.38 -25.92
N ALA A 36 9.68 6.70 -24.87
CA ALA A 36 9.17 5.34 -24.97
C ALA A 36 7.72 5.28 -25.48
N PHE A 37 6.94 6.35 -25.30
CA PHE A 37 5.51 6.39 -25.64
C PHE A 37 5.20 6.90 -27.05
N VAL A 38 5.92 7.93 -27.52
CA VAL A 38 5.68 8.57 -28.82
C VAL A 38 6.71 8.06 -29.83
N ASP A 39 6.28 7.11 -30.66
CA ASP A 39 7.09 6.53 -31.72
C ASP A 39 7.07 7.41 -32.98
N TYR A 40 7.58 6.91 -34.10
CA TYR A 40 7.64 7.62 -35.38
C TYR A 40 6.25 7.82 -36.00
N ASP A 41 5.42 6.77 -36.01
CA ASP A 41 4.11 6.75 -36.70
C ASP A 41 2.89 6.58 -35.78
N ASP A 42 3.08 6.22 -34.51
CA ASP A 42 1.98 6.07 -33.56
C ASP A 42 2.44 6.19 -32.09
N TYR A 43 1.50 6.02 -31.16
CA TYR A 43 1.77 5.77 -29.76
C TYR A 43 2.08 4.28 -29.53
N SER A 44 3.14 3.99 -28.78
CA SER A 44 3.62 2.61 -28.56
C SER A 44 2.66 1.76 -27.71
N ASP A 45 1.99 2.37 -26.72
CA ASP A 45 1.00 1.69 -25.89
C ASP A 45 -0.42 2.19 -26.20
N GLY A 46 -1.20 1.34 -26.88
CA GLY A 46 -2.57 1.66 -27.28
C GLY A 46 -3.57 1.80 -26.13
N ARG A 47 -3.31 1.18 -24.96
CA ARG A 47 -4.17 1.32 -23.77
C ARG A 47 -3.94 2.68 -23.11
N VAL A 48 -2.68 3.05 -22.94
CA VAL A 48 -2.28 4.37 -22.45
C VAL A 48 -2.76 5.47 -23.41
N ALA A 49 -2.59 5.28 -24.72
CA ALA A 49 -3.12 6.22 -25.71
C ALA A 49 -4.65 6.37 -25.61
N ARG A 50 -5.39 5.27 -25.45
CA ARG A 50 -6.85 5.29 -25.29
C ARG A 50 -7.29 6.01 -24.01
N VAL A 51 -6.67 5.72 -22.86
CA VAL A 51 -7.06 6.36 -21.59
C VAL A 51 -6.78 7.86 -21.63
N LEU A 52 -5.69 8.28 -22.27
CA LEU A 52 -5.35 9.68 -22.51
C LEU A 52 -6.27 10.37 -23.53
N GLY A 53 -7.17 9.63 -24.19
CA GLY A 53 -8.03 10.15 -25.25
C GLY A 53 -7.22 10.58 -26.48
N CYS A 54 -6.21 9.79 -26.81
CA CYS A 54 -5.36 9.89 -27.99
C CYS A 54 -5.66 8.70 -28.91
N THR A 55 -6.83 8.68 -29.57
CA THR A 55 -7.18 7.62 -30.53
C THR A 55 -6.95 8.06 -31.97
N GLN A 56 -6.58 7.10 -32.83
CA GLN A 56 -6.09 7.29 -34.21
C GLN A 56 -6.99 8.10 -35.15
N ALA A 57 -8.27 8.32 -34.83
CA ALA A 57 -9.19 9.12 -35.66
C ALA A 57 -8.73 10.58 -35.87
N ALA A 58 -7.82 11.08 -35.02
CA ALA A 58 -7.22 12.42 -35.17
C ALA A 58 -5.91 12.44 -36.00
N ASN A 59 -5.34 11.28 -36.37
CA ASN A 59 -3.96 11.17 -36.86
C ASN A 59 -3.85 10.87 -38.37
N ARG A 60 -4.59 11.58 -39.22
CA ARG A 60 -4.28 11.56 -40.68
C ARG A 60 -2.90 12.18 -41.00
N SER A 61 -2.20 12.75 -40.00
CA SER A 61 -0.83 13.26 -40.07
C SER A 61 -0.14 13.17 -38.69
N PHE A 62 0.05 11.96 -38.16
CA PHE A 62 0.83 11.78 -36.93
C PHE A 62 2.26 12.30 -37.14
N CYS A 63 2.75 13.11 -36.21
CA CYS A 63 4.17 13.37 -36.09
C CYS A 63 4.52 13.61 -34.62
N LYS A 64 5.74 13.25 -34.23
CA LYS A 64 6.23 13.38 -32.85
C LYS A 64 5.99 14.77 -32.24
N ARG A 65 6.13 15.84 -33.03
CA ARG A 65 5.89 17.22 -32.59
C ARG A 65 4.42 17.53 -32.30
N SER A 66 3.48 17.02 -33.10
CA SER A 66 2.04 17.23 -32.88
C SER A 66 1.52 16.37 -31.72
N ALA A 67 2.05 15.15 -31.59
CA ALA A 67 1.79 14.26 -30.46
C ALA A 67 2.25 14.90 -29.14
N LEU A 68 3.50 15.37 -29.05
CA LEU A 68 4.04 16.04 -27.86
C LEU A 68 3.22 17.27 -27.47
N ARG A 69 2.89 18.15 -28.43
CA ARG A 69 2.04 19.32 -28.19
C ARG A 69 0.65 18.93 -27.68
N THR A 70 0.12 17.80 -28.10
CA THR A 70 -1.19 17.32 -27.65
C THR A 70 -1.13 16.82 -26.21
N LEU A 71 -0.09 16.06 -25.84
CA LEU A 71 0.13 15.63 -24.46
C LEU A 71 0.35 16.84 -23.52
N GLN A 72 1.18 17.80 -23.93
CA GLN A 72 1.43 19.03 -23.15
C GLN A 72 0.16 19.85 -22.93
N ARG A 73 -0.68 20.03 -23.97
CA ARG A 73 -1.97 20.73 -23.84
C ARG A 73 -2.92 20.01 -22.89
N LYS A 74 -3.00 18.67 -22.96
CA LYS A 74 -3.83 17.87 -22.06
C LYS A 74 -3.36 17.99 -20.61
N LEU A 75 -2.04 17.91 -20.36
CA LEU A 75 -1.47 18.09 -19.02
C LEU A 75 -1.79 19.48 -18.47
N ALA A 76 -1.51 20.53 -19.24
CA ALA A 76 -1.78 21.91 -18.84
C ALA A 76 -3.27 22.19 -18.60
N GLY A 77 -4.17 21.46 -19.28
CA GLY A 77 -5.60 21.48 -18.99
C GLY A 77 -5.91 20.94 -17.59
N LEU A 78 -5.51 19.70 -17.32
CA LEU A 78 -5.77 19.03 -16.04
C LEU A 78 -5.15 19.77 -14.84
N GLU A 79 -3.96 20.34 -15.01
CA GLU A 79 -3.30 21.11 -13.94
C GLU A 79 -3.99 22.46 -13.69
N ARG A 80 -4.49 23.11 -14.74
CA ARG A 80 -5.30 24.34 -14.60
C ARG A 80 -6.61 24.04 -13.88
N ASP A 81 -7.21 22.89 -14.18
CA ASP A 81 -8.46 22.44 -13.57
C ASP A 81 -8.26 21.96 -12.11
N GLY A 82 -7.03 21.94 -11.60
CA GLY A 82 -6.72 21.58 -10.22
C GLY A 82 -7.01 20.11 -9.90
N VAL A 83 -6.91 19.23 -10.91
CA VAL A 83 -7.17 17.79 -10.72
C VAL A 83 -6.21 17.23 -9.66
N ALA A 84 -6.79 16.56 -8.66
CA ALA A 84 -6.08 15.93 -7.55
C ALA A 84 -6.77 14.63 -7.15
N LEU A 85 -6.09 13.80 -6.35
CA LEU A 85 -6.68 12.58 -5.81
C LEU A 85 -8.02 12.90 -5.11
N PRO A 86 -9.14 12.24 -5.47
CA PRO A 86 -10.45 12.54 -4.92
C PRO A 86 -10.49 12.22 -3.42
N THR A 87 -11.08 13.10 -2.61
CA THR A 87 -11.22 12.90 -1.16
C THR A 87 -12.52 12.22 -0.75
N ASP A 88 -13.52 12.27 -1.63
CA ASP A 88 -14.91 11.88 -1.36
C ASP A 88 -15.25 10.57 -2.07
N THR A 89 -14.42 9.56 -1.85
CA THR A 89 -14.59 8.23 -2.43
C THR A 89 -14.34 7.16 -1.37
N VAL A 90 -14.79 5.93 -1.64
CA VAL A 90 -14.57 4.78 -0.75
C VAL A 90 -13.08 4.56 -0.47
N ILE A 91 -12.25 4.59 -1.53
CA ILE A 91 -10.79 4.43 -1.40
C ILE A 91 -10.21 5.52 -0.50
N ALA A 92 -10.56 6.79 -0.74
CA ALA A 92 -10.05 7.90 0.04
C ALA A 92 -10.49 7.88 1.52
N HIS A 93 -11.72 7.42 1.78
CA HIS A 93 -12.22 7.21 3.13
C HIS A 93 -11.42 6.12 3.85
N ASN A 94 -11.26 4.95 3.23
CA ASN A 94 -10.55 3.82 3.82
C ASN A 94 -9.06 4.11 4.05
N ILE A 95 -8.41 4.80 3.12
CA ILE A 95 -7.02 5.24 3.28
C ILE A 95 -6.88 6.24 4.42
N ARG A 96 -7.85 7.14 4.62
CA ARG A 96 -7.87 8.05 5.76
C ARG A 96 -8.01 7.30 7.08
N LEU A 97 -8.96 6.36 7.15
CA LEU A 97 -9.19 5.51 8.32
C LEU A 97 -7.92 4.73 8.72
N LEU A 98 -7.27 4.10 7.73
CA LEU A 98 -5.99 3.42 7.91
C LEU A 98 -4.87 4.40 8.29
N GLY A 99 -4.85 5.56 7.63
CA GLY A 99 -3.87 6.61 7.80
C GLY A 99 -3.83 7.18 9.20
N ASP A 100 -5.00 7.45 9.78
CA ASP A 100 -5.14 8.01 11.13
C ASP A 100 -4.66 7.01 12.20
N ARG A 101 -4.70 5.71 11.91
CA ARG A 101 -4.34 4.63 12.84
C ARG A 101 -2.86 4.29 12.80
N LEU A 102 -2.24 4.36 11.61
CA LEU A 102 -0.82 4.09 11.42
C LEU A 102 0.06 5.33 11.53
N GLY A 103 -0.55 6.53 11.59
CA GLY A 103 0.17 7.79 11.61
C GLY A 103 0.73 8.17 10.22
N LEU A 104 0.03 7.77 9.15
CA LEU A 104 0.41 8.10 7.77
C LEU A 104 0.28 9.61 7.54
N GLN A 105 1.35 10.22 7.03
CA GLN A 105 1.39 11.60 6.56
C GLN A 105 0.70 11.74 5.19
N ALA A 106 0.63 12.96 4.67
CA ALA A 106 0.00 13.22 3.37
C ALA A 106 0.66 12.42 2.23
N ALA A 107 1.99 12.41 2.15
CA ALA A 107 2.72 11.65 1.14
C ALA A 107 2.48 10.13 1.25
N ASP A 108 2.48 9.57 2.47
CA ASP A 108 2.20 8.16 2.70
C ASP A 108 0.81 7.77 2.16
N ARG A 109 -0.20 8.59 2.46
CA ARG A 109 -1.59 8.37 2.04
C ARG A 109 -1.71 8.43 0.53
N ASP A 110 -1.10 9.41 -0.12
CA ASP A 110 -1.20 9.58 -1.57
C ASP A 110 -0.43 8.50 -2.34
N ILE A 111 0.71 8.03 -1.82
CA ILE A 111 1.43 6.87 -2.39
C ILE A 111 0.57 5.61 -2.28
N LEU A 112 -0.02 5.35 -1.11
CA LEU A 112 -0.92 4.21 -0.93
C LEU A 112 -2.14 4.34 -1.85
N HIS A 113 -2.68 5.55 -1.99
CA HIS A 113 -3.83 5.83 -2.84
C HIS A 113 -3.53 5.55 -4.30
N LEU A 114 -2.38 6.00 -4.80
CA LEU A 114 -1.93 5.67 -6.14
C LEU A 114 -1.79 4.16 -6.34
N ALA A 115 -1.19 3.45 -5.39
CA ALA A 115 -0.99 2.01 -5.51
C ALA A 115 -2.34 1.24 -5.56
N VAL A 116 -3.33 1.66 -4.76
CA VAL A 116 -4.69 1.09 -4.83
C VAL A 116 -5.37 1.43 -6.16
N VAL A 117 -5.27 2.69 -6.62
CA VAL A 117 -5.87 3.09 -7.90
C VAL A 117 -5.21 2.36 -9.07
N GLY A 118 -3.89 2.11 -9.02
CA GLY A 118 -3.17 1.33 -10.03
C GLY A 118 -3.66 -0.10 -10.17
N ALA A 119 -4.06 -0.73 -9.05
CA ALA A 119 -4.70 -2.04 -9.08
C ALA A 119 -6.06 -2.06 -9.82
N ALA A 120 -6.81 -0.94 -9.80
CA ALA A 120 -8.08 -0.82 -10.53
C ALA A 120 -7.91 -0.27 -11.96
N TRP A 121 -6.89 0.55 -12.20
CA TRP A 121 -6.55 1.16 -13.48
C TRP A 121 -5.13 0.73 -13.90
N PRO A 122 -4.97 -0.44 -14.54
CA PRO A 122 -3.63 -0.93 -14.90
C PRO A 122 -2.89 -0.02 -15.89
N GLU A 123 -3.60 0.90 -16.56
CA GLU A 123 -2.99 1.95 -17.37
C GLU A 123 -2.08 2.89 -16.58
N ILE A 124 -2.26 3.01 -15.26
CA ILE A 124 -1.31 3.73 -14.40
C ILE A 124 0.05 3.04 -14.45
N ASP A 125 0.10 1.73 -14.14
CA ASP A 125 1.36 0.98 -14.14
C ASP A 125 2.02 0.99 -15.52
N LEU A 126 1.24 0.77 -16.58
CA LEU A 126 1.73 0.89 -17.96
C LEU A 126 2.30 2.28 -18.25
N GLY A 127 1.62 3.33 -17.81
CA GLY A 127 2.03 4.71 -17.99
C GLY A 127 3.31 5.07 -17.23
N LEU A 128 3.46 4.58 -16.01
CA LEU A 128 4.62 4.79 -15.15
C LEU A 128 5.82 3.95 -15.58
N ASP A 129 5.60 2.73 -16.08
CA ASP A 129 6.64 1.85 -16.61
C ASP A 129 7.32 2.41 -17.87
N LEU A 130 6.64 3.31 -18.60
CA LEU A 130 7.24 4.03 -19.74
C LEU A 130 8.41 4.95 -19.34
N SER A 131 8.56 5.28 -18.06
CA SER A 131 9.76 5.95 -17.53
C SER A 131 11.01 5.05 -17.50
N GLY A 132 10.87 3.77 -17.83
CA GLY A 132 11.96 2.80 -17.92
C GLY A 132 12.35 2.20 -16.57
N ASN A 133 13.58 1.69 -16.48
CA ASN A 133 14.09 1.09 -15.24
C ASN A 133 14.51 2.19 -14.25
N LEU A 134 13.89 2.19 -13.08
CA LEU A 134 14.05 3.22 -12.07
C LEU A 134 14.97 2.73 -10.94
N THR A 135 15.91 3.58 -10.51
CA THR A 135 16.57 3.40 -9.21
C THR A 135 15.61 3.76 -8.07
N HIS A 136 15.98 3.51 -6.81
CA HIS A 136 15.20 4.00 -5.67
C HIS A 136 14.96 5.53 -5.75
N GLY A 137 16.01 6.30 -6.05
CA GLY A 137 15.90 7.74 -6.25
C GLY A 137 15.00 8.13 -7.43
N GLY A 138 15.05 7.35 -8.51
CA GLY A 138 14.18 7.51 -9.68
C GLY A 138 12.70 7.30 -9.36
N VAL A 139 12.36 6.27 -8.57
CA VAL A 139 10.97 6.05 -8.10
C VAL A 139 10.51 7.20 -7.20
N CYS A 140 11.39 7.68 -6.29
CA CYS A 140 11.06 8.83 -5.44
C CYS A 140 10.75 10.09 -6.27
N GLN A 141 11.57 10.37 -7.29
CA GLN A 141 11.35 11.50 -8.19
C GLN A 141 10.06 11.33 -8.99
N LEU A 142 9.83 10.15 -9.56
CA LEU A 142 8.61 9.84 -10.32
C LEU A 142 7.35 10.05 -9.50
N LEU A 143 7.31 9.50 -8.28
CA LEU A 143 6.16 9.65 -7.38
C LEU A 143 5.98 11.11 -6.94
N GLY A 144 7.06 11.83 -6.64
CA GLY A 144 7.01 13.26 -6.31
C GLY A 144 6.42 14.09 -7.45
N ASP A 145 6.90 13.88 -8.68
CA ASP A 145 6.41 14.58 -9.87
C ASP A 145 4.96 14.24 -10.20
N CYS A 146 4.55 12.99 -10.02
CA CYS A 146 3.21 12.51 -10.32
C CYS A 146 2.17 12.98 -9.29
N LEU A 147 2.50 12.86 -7.99
CA LEU A 147 1.60 13.19 -6.89
C LEU A 147 1.68 14.67 -6.49
N GLY A 148 2.73 15.38 -6.90
CA GLY A 148 2.94 16.79 -6.57
C GLY A 148 3.53 17.02 -5.17
N HIS A 149 4.22 16.02 -4.63
CA HIS A 149 4.91 16.13 -3.33
C HIS A 149 6.39 16.49 -3.49
N PRO A 150 6.97 17.25 -2.54
CA PRO A 150 8.41 17.38 -2.43
C PRO A 150 9.10 16.01 -2.37
N ILE A 151 10.25 15.87 -3.02
CA ILE A 151 10.98 14.60 -3.04
C ILE A 151 11.37 14.10 -1.64
N GLU A 152 11.61 15.01 -0.69
CA GLU A 152 11.96 14.63 0.68
C GLU A 152 10.79 13.98 1.43
N ASP A 153 9.56 14.41 1.18
CA ASP A 153 8.37 13.80 1.77
C ASP A 153 8.14 12.40 1.22
N ILE A 154 8.39 12.21 -0.09
CA ILE A 154 8.33 10.89 -0.73
C ILE A 154 9.43 9.96 -0.19
N ARG A 155 10.66 10.46 -0.04
CA ARG A 155 11.76 9.68 0.54
C ARG A 155 11.48 9.29 1.99
N ALA A 156 10.88 10.18 2.76
CA ALA A 156 10.50 9.90 4.14
C ALA A 156 9.40 8.84 4.21
N ALA A 157 8.39 8.90 3.33
CA ALA A 157 7.30 7.92 3.26
C ALA A 157 7.78 6.52 2.79
N LEU A 158 8.79 6.47 1.93
CA LEU A 158 9.36 5.23 1.38
C LEU A 158 10.58 4.71 2.14
N ASP A 159 10.90 5.27 3.31
CA ASP A 159 11.98 4.74 4.14
C ASP A 159 11.56 3.42 4.83
N ASP A 160 12.52 2.51 5.05
CA ASP A 160 12.28 1.22 5.72
C ASP A 160 11.72 1.39 7.15
N ARG A 161 11.92 2.57 7.76
CA ARG A 161 11.42 2.91 9.09
C ARG A 161 10.09 3.67 9.07
N ALA A 162 9.61 4.03 7.88
CA ALA A 162 8.35 4.74 7.70
C ALA A 162 7.15 3.83 8.01
N PRO A 163 5.98 4.40 8.32
CA PRO A 163 4.79 3.64 8.63
C PRO A 163 4.41 2.58 7.57
N LEU A 164 4.46 2.93 6.27
CA LEU A 164 4.09 2.03 5.17
C LEU A 164 4.92 0.74 5.15
N ALA A 165 6.24 0.87 5.27
CA ALA A 165 7.16 -0.25 5.29
C ALA A 165 7.07 -1.03 6.61
N ARG A 166 6.96 -0.33 7.76
CA ARG A 166 6.89 -0.96 9.08
C ARG A 166 5.60 -1.75 9.31
N SER A 167 4.49 -1.34 8.69
CA SER A 167 3.25 -2.09 8.72
C SER A 167 3.18 -3.16 7.63
N ALA A 168 4.21 -3.27 6.77
CA ALA A 168 4.25 -4.16 5.60
C ALA A 168 3.06 -3.99 4.65
N ILE A 169 2.44 -2.81 4.65
CA ILE A 169 1.29 -2.50 3.79
C ILE A 169 1.76 -2.20 2.38
N LEU A 170 2.84 -1.45 2.27
CA LEU A 170 3.48 -1.12 1.01
C LEU A 170 4.99 -1.07 1.24
N VAL A 171 5.73 -1.84 0.45
CA VAL A 171 7.19 -1.91 0.50
C VAL A 171 7.75 -1.58 -0.89
N ILE A 172 8.93 -0.98 -0.93
CA ILE A 172 9.65 -0.67 -2.16
C ILE A 172 10.93 -1.49 -2.28
N ASP A 173 11.20 -2.06 -3.46
CA ASP A 173 12.52 -2.64 -3.76
C ASP A 173 13.55 -1.52 -3.99
N ARG A 174 14.42 -1.34 -3.00
CA ARG A 174 15.50 -0.34 -3.00
C ARG A 174 16.78 -0.83 -3.69
N SER A 175 16.90 -2.13 -3.95
CA SER A 175 18.16 -2.80 -4.28
C SER A 175 18.53 -2.75 -5.76
N ARG A 176 17.55 -2.90 -6.64
CA ARG A 176 17.76 -3.07 -8.08
C ARG A 176 17.01 -2.02 -8.88
N SER A 177 17.40 -1.87 -10.15
CA SER A 177 16.69 -1.00 -11.10
C SER A 177 15.70 -1.83 -11.89
N TYR A 178 14.41 -1.53 -11.73
CA TYR A 178 13.29 -2.22 -12.37
C TYR A 178 12.24 -1.20 -12.82
N SER A 179 11.27 -1.66 -13.61
CA SER A 179 10.07 -0.88 -13.92
C SER A 179 9.32 -0.49 -12.65
N PHE A 180 8.46 0.52 -12.73
CA PHE A 180 7.70 1.01 -11.57
C PHE A 180 6.80 -0.08 -10.97
N SER A 181 6.09 -0.83 -11.80
CA SER A 181 5.21 -1.93 -11.38
C SER A 181 5.96 -3.03 -10.60
N SER A 182 7.24 -3.22 -10.89
CA SER A 182 8.10 -4.21 -10.20
C SER A 182 8.80 -3.65 -8.96
N LYS A 183 8.60 -2.37 -8.65
CA LYS A 183 9.24 -1.69 -7.51
C LYS A 183 8.40 -1.67 -6.26
N LEU A 184 7.07 -1.54 -6.42
CA LEU A 184 6.14 -1.43 -5.30
C LEU A 184 5.45 -2.76 -5.06
N GLU A 185 5.52 -3.24 -3.84
CA GLU A 185 4.83 -4.43 -3.38
C GLU A 185 3.83 -4.04 -2.31
N MET A 186 2.54 -4.32 -2.56
CA MET A 186 1.46 -4.12 -1.60
C MET A 186 1.13 -5.44 -0.91
N MET A 187 0.69 -5.38 0.34
CA MET A 187 0.12 -6.52 1.04
C MET A 187 -1.02 -7.16 0.21
N GLU A 188 -0.95 -8.48 0.03
CA GLU A 188 -1.93 -9.23 -0.76
C GLU A 188 -3.36 -9.03 -0.23
N GLY A 189 -4.30 -8.75 -1.15
CA GLY A 189 -5.72 -8.57 -0.83
C GLY A 189 -6.09 -7.16 -0.32
N LEU A 190 -5.12 -6.33 0.06
CA LEU A 190 -5.40 -5.04 0.68
C LEU A 190 -6.03 -4.05 -0.31
N SER A 191 -5.60 -4.05 -1.57
CA SER A 191 -6.14 -3.12 -2.57
C SER A 191 -7.62 -3.39 -2.83
N GLU A 192 -8.03 -4.66 -2.91
CA GLU A 192 -9.43 -5.04 -3.04
C GLU A 192 -10.24 -4.60 -1.82
N GLU A 193 -9.70 -4.80 -0.62
CA GLU A 193 -10.36 -4.40 0.62
C GLU A 193 -10.53 -2.87 0.75
N LEU A 194 -9.52 -2.10 0.34
CA LEU A 194 -9.56 -0.64 0.33
C LEU A 194 -10.56 -0.08 -0.71
N MET A 195 -10.99 -0.87 -1.70
CA MET A 195 -12.02 -0.48 -2.67
C MET A 195 -13.45 -0.77 -2.21
N LEU A 196 -13.64 -1.59 -1.18
CA LEU A 196 -14.95 -1.94 -0.66
C LEU A 196 -15.43 -0.92 0.40
N GLN A 197 -16.74 -0.76 0.53
CA GLN A 197 -17.28 0.06 1.62
C GLN A 197 -17.06 -0.65 2.96
N ARG A 198 -16.32 0.00 3.86
CA ARG A 198 -15.87 -0.55 5.13
C ARG A 198 -16.13 0.48 6.23
N ASP A 199 -16.79 0.06 7.31
CA ASP A 199 -17.14 0.95 8.42
C ASP A 199 -16.07 0.90 9.53
N GLU A 200 -15.43 -0.27 9.72
CA GLU A 200 -14.39 -0.47 10.72
C GLU A 200 -13.01 -0.74 10.07
N LEU A 201 -11.95 -0.27 10.72
CA LEU A 201 -10.57 -0.46 10.27
C LEU A 201 -10.21 -1.94 10.08
N LEU A 202 -10.70 -2.78 10.99
CA LEU A 202 -10.37 -4.20 10.98
C LEU A 202 -10.90 -4.92 9.74
N ASP A 203 -12.00 -4.43 9.18
CA ASP A 203 -12.57 -4.99 7.97
C ASP A 203 -11.68 -4.75 6.74
N LEU A 204 -10.75 -3.77 6.79
CA LEU A 204 -9.75 -3.53 5.74
C LEU A 204 -8.71 -4.64 5.62
N PHE A 205 -8.54 -5.44 6.67
CA PHE A 205 -7.60 -6.57 6.68
C PHE A 205 -8.31 -7.90 6.33
N GLY A 206 -9.58 -7.84 5.93
CA GLY A 206 -10.35 -8.98 5.45
C GLY A 206 -10.30 -10.19 6.40
N SER A 207 -10.09 -11.38 5.83
CA SER A 207 -9.94 -12.64 6.60
C SER A 207 -8.54 -12.85 7.18
N SER A 208 -7.58 -11.97 6.88
CA SER A 208 -6.21 -12.07 7.36
C SER A 208 -6.09 -11.69 8.83
N VAL A 209 -6.99 -10.84 9.34
CA VAL A 209 -7.07 -10.48 10.76
C VAL A 209 -8.49 -10.69 11.26
N LEU A 210 -8.70 -11.71 12.08
CA LEU A 210 -10.02 -12.12 12.58
C LEU A 210 -10.14 -11.83 14.07
N ARG A 211 -11.34 -11.44 14.50
CA ARG A 211 -11.67 -11.41 15.94
C ARG A 211 -11.54 -12.84 16.48
N SER A 212 -10.72 -13.01 17.51
CA SER A 212 -10.54 -14.31 18.13
C SER A 212 -11.85 -14.79 18.76
N PRO A 213 -12.21 -16.08 18.64
CA PRO A 213 -13.36 -16.64 19.35
C PRO A 213 -13.14 -16.54 20.87
N PRO A 214 -14.22 -16.57 21.68
CA PRO A 214 -14.09 -16.66 23.12
C PRO A 214 -13.27 -17.90 23.51
N PRO A 215 -12.53 -17.85 24.62
CA PRO A 215 -11.78 -19.00 25.10
C PRO A 215 -12.72 -20.12 25.52
N ASN A 216 -12.31 -21.35 25.24
CA ASN A 216 -12.88 -22.59 25.76
C ASN A 216 -12.32 -22.95 27.14
N LEU A 217 -11.12 -22.45 27.49
CA LEU A 217 -10.47 -22.67 28.80
C LEU A 217 -10.42 -21.39 29.63
N GLN A 218 -10.44 -21.53 30.95
CA GLN A 218 -10.29 -20.43 31.89
C GLN A 218 -8.85 -20.36 32.41
N LEU A 219 -8.48 -19.23 33.04
CA LEU A 219 -7.14 -19.07 33.60
C LEU A 219 -6.82 -20.12 34.69
N ASP A 220 -7.84 -20.59 35.40
CA ASP A 220 -7.68 -21.61 36.46
C ASP A 220 -7.25 -22.98 35.90
N ASP A 221 -7.58 -23.28 34.62
CA ASP A 221 -7.10 -24.48 33.93
C ASP A 221 -5.58 -24.46 33.69
N TYR A 222 -4.95 -23.29 33.88
CA TYR A 222 -3.52 -23.05 33.76
C TYR A 222 -2.84 -22.78 35.11
N ALA A 223 -3.34 -23.37 36.20
CA ALA A 223 -2.78 -23.17 37.55
C ALA A 223 -1.25 -23.36 37.65
N HIS A 224 -0.68 -24.27 36.86
CA HIS A 224 0.76 -24.52 36.77
C HIS A 224 1.57 -23.37 36.15
N LEU A 225 0.92 -22.42 35.48
CA LEU A 225 1.50 -21.19 34.90
C LEU A 225 1.04 -19.93 35.65
N SER A 226 0.43 -20.07 36.82
CA SER A 226 -0.23 -18.97 37.53
C SER A 226 0.69 -17.78 37.80
N GLU A 227 1.95 -18.02 38.18
CA GLU A 227 2.95 -16.96 38.40
C GLU A 227 3.28 -16.22 37.08
N ASP A 228 3.59 -16.96 36.02
CA ASP A 228 3.92 -16.38 34.71
C ASP A 228 2.76 -15.57 34.14
N VAL A 229 1.54 -16.11 34.24
CA VAL A 229 0.30 -15.43 33.82
C VAL A 229 0.06 -14.17 34.63
N ALA A 230 0.30 -14.18 35.94
CA ALA A 230 0.15 -13.01 36.79
C ALA A 230 1.14 -11.89 36.39
N ILE A 231 2.41 -12.23 36.18
CA ILE A 231 3.45 -11.30 35.73
C ILE A 231 3.07 -10.71 34.38
N LEU A 232 2.76 -11.57 33.41
CA LEU A 232 2.41 -11.17 32.06
C LEU A 232 1.14 -10.30 32.06
N ARG A 233 0.15 -10.65 32.89
CA ARG A 233 -1.07 -9.86 33.01
C ARG A 233 -0.79 -8.47 33.53
N GLN A 234 -0.01 -8.35 34.61
CA GLN A 234 0.33 -7.05 35.19
C GLN A 234 1.17 -6.21 34.24
N TYR A 235 2.11 -6.83 33.52
CA TYR A 235 2.91 -6.18 32.49
C TYR A 235 2.04 -5.61 31.37
N LEU A 236 1.14 -6.43 30.80
CA LEU A 236 0.24 -6.00 29.72
C LEU A 236 -0.77 -4.94 30.19
N GLN A 237 -1.31 -5.07 31.41
CA GLN A 237 -2.20 -4.05 31.97
C GLN A 237 -1.49 -2.71 32.13
N THR A 238 -0.25 -2.72 32.63
CA THR A 238 0.58 -1.52 32.78
C THR A 238 0.85 -0.89 31.42
N ALA A 239 1.30 -1.70 30.45
CA ALA A 239 1.54 -1.26 29.08
C ALA A 239 0.30 -0.62 28.44
N CYS A 240 -0.87 -1.25 28.59
CA CYS A 240 -2.14 -0.70 28.11
C CYS A 240 -2.51 0.60 28.82
N SER A 241 -2.38 0.66 30.15
CA SER A 241 -2.74 1.85 30.94
C SER A 241 -1.88 3.07 30.59
N GLN A 242 -0.60 2.84 30.29
CA GLN A 242 0.36 3.88 29.92
C GLN A 242 0.41 4.13 28.42
N ARG A 243 -0.38 3.40 27.62
CA ARG A 243 -0.33 3.44 26.14
C ARG A 243 1.09 3.25 25.60
N GLN A 244 1.86 2.34 26.22
CA GLN A 244 3.20 2.01 25.77
C GLN A 244 3.14 1.37 24.38
N HIS A 245 3.99 1.85 23.47
CA HIS A 245 4.12 1.31 22.12
C HIS A 245 5.26 0.30 22.05
N GLY A 246 5.16 -0.69 21.15
CA GLY A 246 6.23 -1.66 20.89
C GLY A 246 6.36 -2.79 21.93
N VAL A 247 5.29 -3.08 22.66
CA VAL A 247 5.24 -4.18 23.64
C VAL A 247 5.03 -5.50 22.92
N ASN A 248 6.02 -6.38 22.95
CA ASN A 248 6.00 -7.67 22.26
C ASN A 248 6.20 -8.80 23.27
N VAL A 249 5.36 -9.84 23.18
CA VAL A 249 5.43 -11.02 24.05
C VAL A 249 5.54 -12.26 23.17
N LEU A 250 6.58 -13.06 23.40
CA LEU A 250 6.76 -14.34 22.73
C LEU A 250 6.36 -15.48 23.67
N ILE A 251 5.29 -16.20 23.33
CA ILE A 251 4.89 -17.43 24.02
C ILE A 251 5.33 -18.61 23.18
N TYR A 252 6.27 -19.40 23.70
CA TYR A 252 6.84 -20.56 23.02
C TYR A 252 6.55 -21.86 23.77
N GLY A 253 6.65 -22.98 23.07
CA GLY A 253 6.37 -24.31 23.62
C GLY A 253 6.03 -25.31 22.52
N ARG A 254 5.99 -26.60 22.85
CA ARG A 254 5.69 -27.66 21.87
C ARG A 254 4.35 -27.43 21.14
N PRO A 255 4.20 -27.79 19.86
CA PRO A 255 2.91 -27.74 19.18
C PRO A 255 1.82 -28.47 19.98
N GLY A 256 0.61 -27.93 20.01
CA GLY A 256 -0.52 -28.52 20.75
C GLY A 256 -0.58 -28.23 22.25
N THR A 257 0.36 -27.49 22.86
CA THR A 257 0.34 -27.15 24.30
C THR A 257 -0.64 -26.02 24.69
N GLY A 258 -1.66 -25.74 23.88
CA GLY A 258 -2.68 -24.75 24.22
C GLY A 258 -2.22 -23.28 24.29
N LYS A 259 -1.09 -22.90 23.67
CA LYS A 259 -0.58 -21.51 23.70
C LYS A 259 -1.60 -20.47 23.23
N THR A 260 -2.24 -20.72 22.09
CA THR A 260 -3.29 -19.84 21.55
C THR A 260 -4.46 -19.71 22.53
N GLU A 261 -4.83 -20.83 23.14
CA GLU A 261 -5.94 -20.89 24.08
C GLU A 261 -5.64 -20.15 25.40
N LEU A 262 -4.40 -20.24 25.90
CA LEU A 262 -3.92 -19.46 27.03
C LEU A 262 -3.99 -17.95 26.75
N VAL A 263 -3.60 -17.52 25.55
CA VAL A 263 -3.69 -16.10 25.15
C VAL A 263 -5.14 -15.64 25.12
N ARG A 264 -6.06 -16.44 24.56
CA ARG A 264 -7.50 -16.15 24.55
C ARG A 264 -8.03 -15.99 25.98
N ALA A 265 -7.73 -16.94 26.87
CA ALA A 265 -8.17 -16.91 28.26
C ALA A 265 -7.67 -15.66 28.99
N MET A 266 -6.39 -15.33 28.82
CA MET A 266 -5.76 -14.18 29.46
C MET A 266 -6.34 -12.84 28.97
N VAL A 267 -6.46 -12.65 27.65
CA VAL A 267 -6.99 -11.40 27.08
C VAL A 267 -8.48 -11.23 27.41
N HIS A 268 -9.24 -12.33 27.41
CA HIS A 268 -10.63 -12.32 27.84
C HIS A 268 -10.77 -11.91 29.32
N ALA A 269 -9.95 -12.46 30.21
CA ALA A 269 -9.92 -12.09 31.63
C ALA A 269 -9.50 -10.63 31.89
N MET A 270 -8.85 -9.97 30.93
CA MET A 270 -8.55 -8.53 30.97
C MET A 270 -9.70 -7.65 30.43
N GLY A 271 -10.79 -8.25 29.93
CA GLY A 271 -11.87 -7.52 29.27
C GLY A 271 -11.43 -6.86 27.96
N ARG A 272 -10.45 -7.45 27.26
CA ARG A 272 -9.89 -6.94 26.01
C ARG A 272 -10.32 -7.82 24.84
N GLN A 273 -10.25 -7.23 23.65
CA GLN A 273 -10.52 -7.93 22.40
C GLN A 273 -9.21 -8.50 21.85
N LEU A 274 -9.19 -9.80 21.54
CA LEU A 274 -8.06 -10.45 20.90
C LEU A 274 -8.28 -10.51 19.39
N MET A 275 -7.24 -10.20 18.63
CA MET A 275 -7.20 -10.32 17.18
C MET A 275 -6.20 -11.40 16.80
N GLU A 276 -6.56 -12.26 15.85
CA GLU A 276 -5.73 -13.34 15.33
C GLU A 276 -5.39 -13.06 13.88
N SER A 277 -4.10 -13.18 13.52
CA SER A 277 -3.69 -13.12 12.12
C SER A 277 -3.64 -14.52 11.51
N ASN A 278 -4.48 -14.78 10.50
CA ASN A 278 -4.35 -15.96 9.67
C ASN A 278 -3.32 -15.66 8.58
N SER A 279 -2.04 -15.87 8.88
CA SER A 279 -1.00 -15.90 7.86
C SER A 279 -0.96 -17.30 7.24
N PRO A 280 -1.40 -17.52 5.99
CA PRO A 280 -1.12 -18.76 5.28
C PRO A 280 0.40 -18.84 5.05
N THR A 281 1.07 -19.60 5.91
CA THR A 281 2.37 -20.26 5.67
C THR A 281 3.51 -19.43 5.02
N SER A 282 4.55 -19.18 5.83
CA SER A 282 5.96 -19.06 5.42
C SER A 282 6.38 -17.91 4.52
N THR A 283 6.42 -16.70 5.07
CA THR A 283 7.54 -15.79 4.76
C THR A 283 8.44 -15.75 5.98
N VAL A 284 9.62 -16.36 5.86
CA VAL A 284 10.71 -16.18 6.81
C VAL A 284 11.07 -14.69 6.77
N ILE A 285 10.52 -13.90 7.69
CA ILE A 285 11.11 -12.62 8.03
C ILE A 285 12.36 -12.98 8.84
N ALA A 286 13.48 -13.17 8.13
CA ALA A 286 14.76 -13.29 8.78
C ALA A 286 14.97 -12.02 9.62
N PRO A 287 15.35 -12.11 10.91
CA PRO A 287 15.77 -10.93 11.64
C PRO A 287 16.97 -10.34 10.88
N ARG A 288 16.83 -9.11 10.38
CA ARG A 288 17.97 -8.35 9.87
C ARG A 288 18.91 -8.14 11.07
N SER A 289 19.93 -8.97 11.15
CA SER A 289 21.06 -8.80 12.05
C SER A 289 21.78 -7.50 11.66
N THR A 290 21.49 -6.41 12.35
CA THR A 290 22.44 -5.31 12.44
C THR A 290 23.70 -5.83 13.15
N PRO A 291 24.88 -5.85 12.51
CA PRO A 291 26.10 -6.15 13.23
C PRO A 291 26.37 -5.00 14.19
N LEU A 292 26.30 -5.29 15.49
CA LEU A 292 26.96 -4.47 16.52
C LEU A 292 28.46 -4.59 16.30
N GLN A 293 29.02 -3.72 15.46
CA GLN A 293 30.44 -3.38 15.49
C GLN A 293 30.55 -1.93 15.96
N HIS A 294 31.01 -1.78 17.19
CA HIS A 294 31.89 -0.72 17.71
C HIS A 294 31.62 -0.52 19.20
N LEU A 295 32.36 -1.23 20.04
CA LEU A 295 32.77 -0.80 21.39
C LEU A 295 34.06 -1.56 21.74
N THR A 296 35.18 -0.92 21.43
CA THR A 296 36.41 -0.93 22.24
C THR A 296 36.65 0.51 22.64
#